data_AF-A0A495T0L7-F1
#
_entry.id   AF-A0A495T0L7-F1
#
_cell.length_a   1.000
_cell.length_b   1.000
_cell.length_c   1.000
_cell.angle_alpha   90.00
_cell.angle_beta   90.00
_cell.angle_gamma   90.00
#
_symmetry.space_group_name_H-M   'P 1'
#
loop_
_entity.id
_entity.type
_entity.pdbx_description
1 polymer ?
#
loop_
_entity_poly.entity_id
_entity_poly.type
_entity_poly.pdbx_seq_one_letter_code
_entity_poly.pdbx_strand_id
1 'polypeptide(L)'
;MASSSKRPRSGVSGTSGASADTGSSPEAREPEESVPHVRVAVIGSGFGGLGAAVRLRRAGITDFVVLERADSVGGTWRDNSYPGCACDVPSHLYSFSFAPNPDWPRSFSGQPDIRAYLEKVATVFGIRPHLRFNTEVLEARWESEATRWRITTSAGQWTADAVVAAAGPLADPQIPELPGLSAFPGKVFHSSRWDHEFDLAGKRVAVVGTGASAAQIIPSIQPEVGKLTVFQRTPAWVLPRRDREISPLEKWLHGRLPVTAKIRRGTLFALRELQVDAFVRRPGLLRVVQQLAERHIAQSVQDPALRAKLTPDYRIGCKRILLSNTYYPALAAANTEVVSSGLRELRGSTLVAADGSEHEVDAIVFGTGFHVTDMPIGARVFGADGTTLAEEWKGGMEALRGSTVRGFPNLFFVIGPNTGLGNSSMILMIESQLNYLIDALTTLASVGATAMQPTARAQRQWNLELQHRMDRTVWTTGGCRSWYLDPSGKNTVLWPGSTTAFRRATRKVDLAEYELIMRTSPTAAPTTARTVQEVTA
;
A
#
# COMPACT_ATOMS: atom_id res chain seq x y z
N MET A 1 -25.67 0.57 -60.19
CA MET A 1 -25.44 -0.71 -60.92
C MET A 1 -25.57 -1.81 -59.86
N ALA A 2 -26.78 -2.33 -59.62
CA ALA A 2 -27.41 -3.48 -60.29
C ALA A 2 -26.52 -4.74 -60.16
N SER A 3 -26.93 -5.92 -59.67
CA SER A 3 -28.24 -6.56 -59.46
C SER A 3 -27.95 -7.85 -58.64
N SER A 4 -28.54 -8.14 -57.48
CA SER A 4 -29.81 -8.88 -57.22
C SER A 4 -30.16 -10.06 -58.15
N SER A 5 -30.45 -11.22 -57.54
CA SER A 5 -31.35 -12.29 -58.02
C SER A 5 -31.56 -13.25 -56.83
N LYS A 6 -32.59 -13.15 -55.97
CA LYS A 6 -34.04 -13.46 -56.07
C LYS A 6 -34.42 -14.91 -56.44
N ARG A 7 -35.14 -15.50 -55.45
CA ARG A 7 -35.87 -16.79 -55.34
C ARG A 7 -36.80 -17.14 -56.52
N PRO A 8 -37.46 -18.32 -56.49
CA PRO A 8 -38.86 -18.31 -56.00
C PRO A 8 -39.29 -19.52 -55.12
N ARG A 9 -40.49 -19.35 -54.54
CA ARG A 9 -41.28 -20.23 -53.65
C ARG A 9 -42.23 -21.15 -54.44
N SER A 10 -42.69 -22.23 -53.80
CA SER A 10 -44.08 -22.79 -53.72
C SER A 10 -44.01 -24.34 -53.57
N GLY A 11 -44.87 -25.10 -52.88
CA GLY A 11 -46.08 -24.86 -52.10
C GLY A 11 -46.59 -26.17 -51.44
N VAL A 12 -47.12 -26.05 -50.21
CA VAL A 12 -48.38 -26.60 -49.63
C VAL A 12 -48.73 -28.10 -49.68
N SER A 13 -49.13 -28.59 -48.48
CA SER A 13 -50.05 -29.69 -48.06
C SER A 13 -49.29 -30.71 -47.20
N GLY A 14 -49.64 -31.08 -45.97
CA GLY A 14 -50.86 -30.95 -45.20
C GLY A 14 -51.37 -32.35 -44.82
N THR A 15 -50.87 -32.97 -43.74
CA THR A 15 -51.56 -34.06 -43.02
C THR A 15 -51.00 -34.22 -41.60
N SER A 16 -51.93 -34.28 -40.66
CA SER A 16 -51.84 -34.60 -39.24
C SER A 16 -51.31 -36.00 -38.94
N GLY A 17 -50.67 -36.17 -37.78
CA GLY A 17 -50.76 -37.43 -37.02
C GLY A 17 -49.51 -37.83 -36.25
N ALA A 18 -49.73 -38.11 -34.97
CA ALA A 18 -48.91 -38.90 -34.05
C ALA A 18 -47.71 -38.21 -33.37
N SER A 19 -47.98 -37.79 -32.15
CA SER A 19 -47.03 -37.63 -31.05
C SER A 19 -46.16 -38.88 -30.89
N ALA A 20 -44.85 -38.70 -30.95
CA ALA A 20 -43.89 -39.66 -30.43
C ALA A 20 -42.98 -38.93 -29.44
N ASP A 21 -43.09 -39.39 -28.21
CA ASP A 21 -42.31 -39.09 -27.02
C ASP A 21 -40.80 -39.20 -27.33
N THR A 22 -40.12 -38.07 -27.46
CA THR A 22 -38.65 -38.03 -27.46
C THR A 22 -38.21 -37.41 -26.15
N GLY A 23 -37.85 -38.29 -25.22
CA GLY A 23 -37.24 -37.94 -23.96
C GLY A 23 -36.10 -36.95 -24.18
N SER A 24 -36.28 -35.75 -23.61
CA SER A 24 -35.22 -34.78 -23.42
C SER A 24 -34.12 -35.47 -22.62
N SER A 25 -33.03 -35.82 -23.29
CA SER A 25 -31.77 -36.10 -22.60
C SER A 25 -31.47 -34.95 -21.65
N PRO A 26 -31.02 -35.20 -20.41
CA PRO A 26 -30.62 -34.12 -19.55
C PRO A 26 -29.40 -33.46 -20.22
N GLU A 27 -29.53 -32.18 -20.57
CA GLU A 27 -28.38 -31.35 -20.90
C GLU A 27 -27.38 -31.54 -19.76
N ALA A 28 -26.24 -32.16 -20.09
CA ALA A 28 -25.14 -32.29 -19.17
C ALA A 28 -24.75 -30.86 -18.78
N ARG A 29 -25.11 -30.45 -17.56
CA ARG A 29 -24.51 -29.27 -16.93
C ARG A 29 -23.01 -29.45 -17.07
N GLU A 30 -22.37 -28.53 -17.79
CA GLU A 30 -20.92 -28.41 -17.76
C GLU A 30 -20.49 -28.46 -16.29
N PRO A 31 -19.47 -29.26 -15.94
CA PRO A 31 -19.05 -29.36 -14.55
C PRO A 31 -18.70 -27.95 -14.08
N GLU A 32 -19.50 -27.44 -13.15
CA GLU A 32 -19.29 -26.15 -12.50
C GLU A 32 -17.87 -26.21 -11.94
N GLU A 33 -16.93 -25.50 -12.57
CA GLU A 33 -15.53 -25.53 -12.20
C GLU A 33 -15.46 -25.13 -10.73
N SER A 34 -15.08 -26.07 -9.85
CA SER A 34 -15.19 -25.86 -8.41
C SER A 34 -14.30 -24.69 -8.01
N VAL A 35 -14.91 -23.59 -7.55
CA VAL A 35 -14.16 -22.38 -7.15
C VAL A 35 -13.13 -22.75 -6.09
N PRO A 36 -11.82 -22.54 -6.33
CA PRO A 36 -10.79 -22.88 -5.37
C PRO A 36 -11.02 -22.22 -4.01
N HIS A 37 -10.84 -22.99 -2.93
CA HIS A 37 -10.99 -22.53 -1.56
C HIS A 37 -9.66 -22.62 -0.82
N VAL A 38 -9.36 -21.61 0.00
CA VAL A 38 -8.18 -21.59 0.88
C VAL A 38 -8.54 -21.05 2.26
N ARG A 39 -7.81 -21.44 3.31
CA ARG A 39 -8.00 -20.85 4.63
C ARG A 39 -7.71 -19.35 4.67
N VAL A 40 -6.65 -18.89 3.97
CA VAL A 40 -6.28 -17.47 3.95
C VAL A 40 -5.93 -16.99 2.55
N ALA A 41 -6.57 -15.91 2.11
CA ALA A 41 -6.17 -15.17 0.92
C ALA A 41 -5.41 -13.88 1.31
N VAL A 42 -4.19 -13.73 0.81
CA VAL A 42 -3.35 -12.55 1.04
C VAL A 42 -3.34 -11.70 -0.23
N ILE A 43 -3.69 -10.42 -0.13
CA ILE A 43 -3.72 -9.49 -1.27
C ILE A 43 -2.42 -8.66 -1.27
N GLY A 44 -1.59 -8.85 -2.28
CA GLY A 44 -0.31 -8.16 -2.50
C GLY A 44 0.91 -8.96 -2.07
N SER A 45 2.03 -8.78 -2.79
CA SER A 45 3.31 -9.48 -2.56
C SER A 45 4.46 -8.56 -2.12
N GLY A 46 4.14 -7.43 -1.49
CA GLY A 46 5.13 -6.58 -0.82
C GLY A 46 5.60 -7.13 0.53
N PHE A 47 6.27 -6.30 1.34
CA PHE A 47 6.67 -6.66 2.72
C PHE A 47 5.50 -7.19 3.57
N GLY A 48 4.31 -6.60 3.46
CA GLY A 48 3.14 -7.06 4.21
C GLY A 48 2.73 -8.48 3.84
N GLY A 49 2.54 -8.74 2.55
CA GLY A 49 2.07 -10.03 2.05
C GLY A 49 3.09 -11.16 2.16
N LEU A 50 4.35 -10.91 1.82
CA LEU A 50 5.41 -11.90 2.03
C LEU A 50 5.60 -12.20 3.53
N GLY A 51 5.56 -11.16 4.37
CA GLY A 51 5.59 -11.34 5.81
C GLY A 51 4.45 -12.22 6.29
N ALA A 52 3.22 -11.95 5.84
CA ALA A 52 2.04 -12.77 6.16
C ALA A 52 2.22 -14.22 5.74
N ALA A 53 2.63 -14.48 4.49
CA ALA A 53 2.85 -15.81 3.97
C ALA A 53 3.91 -16.60 4.79
N VAL A 54 5.03 -15.96 5.14
CA VAL A 54 6.06 -16.59 5.99
C VAL A 54 5.52 -16.92 7.39
N ARG A 55 4.71 -16.01 7.96
CA ARG A 55 4.15 -16.19 9.30
C ARG A 55 3.06 -17.26 9.33
N LEU A 56 2.19 -17.32 8.32
CA LEU A 56 1.20 -18.38 8.15
C LEU A 56 1.88 -19.74 8.08
N ARG A 57 2.89 -19.88 7.21
CA ARG A 57 3.62 -21.14 7.04
C ARG A 57 4.30 -21.60 8.33
N ARG A 58 4.92 -20.68 9.08
CA ARG A 58 5.53 -20.96 10.38
C ARG A 58 4.53 -21.35 11.47
N ALA A 59 3.28 -20.91 11.34
CA ALA A 59 2.18 -21.31 12.22
C ALA A 59 1.52 -22.62 11.79
N GLY A 60 2.04 -23.30 10.76
CA GLY A 60 1.46 -24.54 10.21
C GLY A 60 0.27 -24.30 9.28
N ILE A 61 -0.05 -23.05 8.94
CA ILE A 61 -1.10 -22.71 7.97
C ILE A 61 -0.45 -22.68 6.59
N THR A 62 -0.59 -23.77 5.83
CA THR A 62 -0.06 -23.91 4.46
C THR A 62 -1.13 -23.76 3.39
N ASP A 63 -2.40 -23.83 3.77
CA ASP A 63 -3.53 -23.60 2.87
C ASP A 63 -3.80 -22.09 2.75
N PHE A 64 -3.01 -21.44 1.89
CA PHE A 64 -3.17 -20.01 1.59
C PHE A 64 -2.71 -19.69 0.17
N VAL A 65 -3.24 -18.57 -0.34
CA VAL A 65 -2.84 -17.98 -1.63
C VAL A 65 -2.40 -16.53 -1.42
N VAL A 66 -1.41 -16.09 -2.21
CA VAL A 66 -0.98 -14.70 -2.29
C VAL A 66 -1.31 -14.19 -3.69
N LEU A 67 -2.28 -13.28 -3.80
CA LEU A 67 -2.79 -12.69 -5.04
C LEU A 67 -2.04 -11.39 -5.33
N GLU A 68 -1.32 -11.32 -6.44
CA GLU A 68 -0.54 -10.16 -6.86
C GLU A 68 -0.97 -9.71 -8.26
N ARG A 69 -1.29 -8.41 -8.38
CA ARG A 69 -1.70 -7.81 -9.66
C ARG A 69 -0.57 -7.77 -10.69
N ALA A 70 0.68 -7.62 -10.23
CA ALA A 70 1.85 -7.57 -11.10
C ALA A 70 2.39 -8.97 -11.44
N ASP A 71 3.41 -9.00 -12.29
CA ASP A 71 4.09 -10.20 -12.78
C ASP A 71 5.15 -10.77 -11.83
N SER A 72 5.48 -10.05 -10.75
CA SER A 72 6.63 -10.35 -9.90
C SER A 72 6.47 -9.83 -8.46
N VAL A 73 7.32 -10.32 -7.57
CA VAL A 73 7.36 -9.92 -6.15
C VAL A 73 7.96 -8.54 -5.97
N GLY A 74 7.49 -7.77 -4.99
CA GLY A 74 8.23 -6.60 -4.48
C GLY A 74 7.37 -5.44 -3.99
N GLY A 75 6.11 -5.35 -4.44
CA GLY A 75 5.22 -4.24 -4.10
C GLY A 75 5.84 -2.89 -4.44
N THR A 76 5.94 -1.97 -3.46
CA THR A 76 6.58 -0.65 -3.62
C THR A 76 7.96 -0.72 -4.28
N TRP A 77 8.78 -1.72 -3.93
CA TRP A 77 10.15 -1.87 -4.44
C TRP A 77 10.22 -2.55 -5.79
N ARG A 78 9.11 -3.04 -6.34
CA ARG A 78 9.00 -3.43 -7.74
C ARG A 78 8.49 -2.24 -8.57
N ASP A 79 7.44 -1.57 -8.08
CA ASP A 79 6.72 -0.54 -8.83
C ASP A 79 7.49 0.80 -8.90
N ASN A 80 8.28 1.15 -7.88
CA ASN A 80 9.03 2.41 -7.86
C ASN A 80 10.47 2.21 -8.31
N SER A 81 10.70 2.22 -9.62
CA SER A 81 12.01 2.01 -10.21
C SER A 81 12.68 3.28 -10.75
N TYR A 82 12.20 4.47 -10.36
CA TYR A 82 12.75 5.73 -10.83
C TYR A 82 14.23 5.93 -10.40
N PRO A 83 15.04 6.72 -11.15
CA PRO A 83 16.43 7.00 -10.82
C PRO A 83 16.60 7.58 -9.40
N GLY A 84 17.51 6.99 -8.64
CA GLY A 84 17.79 7.39 -7.25
C GLY A 84 16.80 6.86 -6.21
N CYS A 85 15.84 6.01 -6.59
CA CYS A 85 14.91 5.40 -5.63
C CYS A 85 15.66 4.63 -4.54
N ALA A 86 15.50 5.07 -3.29
CA ALA A 86 16.19 4.47 -2.14
C ALA A 86 15.38 4.61 -0.86
N CYS A 87 15.65 3.73 0.11
CA CYS A 87 15.03 3.80 1.42
C CYS A 87 15.58 4.97 2.24
N ASP A 88 14.73 5.60 3.04
CA ASP A 88 15.10 6.62 4.03
C ASP A 88 15.29 6.05 5.45
N VAL A 89 15.13 4.73 5.59
CA VAL A 89 15.40 3.97 6.81
C VAL A 89 16.70 3.18 6.63
N PRO A 90 17.57 3.09 7.67
CA PRO A 90 18.80 2.32 7.57
C PRO A 90 18.55 0.85 7.21
N SER A 91 19.30 0.31 6.24
CA SER A 91 19.06 -1.00 5.61
C SER A 91 18.94 -2.16 6.62
N HIS A 92 19.78 -2.17 7.66
CA HIS A 92 19.75 -3.20 8.70
C HIS A 92 18.49 -3.16 9.61
N LEU A 93 17.78 -2.03 9.63
CA LEU A 93 16.47 -1.89 10.29
C LEU A 93 15.31 -2.05 9.28
N TYR A 94 15.56 -1.78 8.01
CA TYR A 94 14.62 -1.98 6.91
C TYR A 94 14.74 -3.40 6.30
N SER A 95 14.64 -4.40 7.16
CA SER A 95 14.57 -5.82 6.81
C SER A 95 13.71 -6.56 7.84
N PHE A 96 13.15 -7.72 7.47
CA PHE A 96 12.49 -8.58 8.44
C PHE A 96 13.46 -9.01 9.54
N SER A 97 12.99 -9.02 10.79
CA SER A 97 13.78 -9.45 11.95
C SER A 97 14.13 -10.94 11.88
N PHE A 98 13.31 -11.74 11.20
CA PHE A 98 13.52 -13.17 10.99
C PHE A 98 14.33 -13.51 9.73
N ALA A 99 14.67 -12.51 8.91
CA ALA A 99 15.46 -12.66 7.70
C ALA A 99 16.41 -11.47 7.55
N PRO A 100 17.37 -11.30 8.46
CA PRO A 100 18.36 -10.23 8.34
C PRO A 100 19.21 -10.42 7.08
N ASN A 101 19.65 -9.32 6.47
CA ASN A 101 20.52 -9.34 5.31
C ASN A 101 21.88 -8.69 5.66
N PRO A 102 22.98 -9.47 5.77
CA PRO A 102 24.31 -8.92 6.03
C PRO A 102 24.92 -8.26 4.78
N ASP A 103 24.38 -8.56 3.59
CA ASP A 103 24.99 -8.19 2.30
C ASP A 103 24.56 -6.81 1.78
N TRP A 104 23.83 -6.02 2.59
CA TRP A 104 23.39 -4.68 2.21
C TRP A 104 24.58 -3.85 1.69
N PRO A 105 24.50 -3.22 0.51
CA PRO A 105 25.62 -2.47 -0.05
C PRO A 105 25.81 -1.13 0.63
N ARG A 106 24.72 -0.49 1.10
CA ARG A 106 24.75 0.86 1.69
C ARG A 106 23.97 0.94 2.98
N SER A 107 24.31 1.92 3.81
CA SER A 107 23.58 2.21 5.04
C SER A 107 22.12 2.56 4.76
N PHE A 108 21.81 3.12 3.59
CA PHE A 108 20.47 3.30 3.05
C PHE A 108 20.41 2.79 1.60
N SER A 109 20.06 1.52 1.42
CA SER A 109 20.13 0.84 0.12
C SER A 109 19.09 1.33 -0.89
N GLY A 110 19.44 1.16 -2.16
CA GLY A 110 18.58 1.52 -3.30
C GLY A 110 17.46 0.51 -3.51
N GLN A 111 16.53 0.86 -4.40
CA GLN A 111 15.43 -0.03 -4.77
C GLN A 111 15.89 -1.41 -5.31
N PRO A 112 16.92 -1.53 -6.18
CA PRO A 112 17.32 -2.84 -6.72
C PRO A 112 17.70 -3.83 -5.61
N ASP A 113 18.44 -3.36 -4.60
CA ASP A 113 18.88 -4.18 -3.48
C ASP A 113 17.71 -4.68 -2.62
N ILE A 114 16.73 -3.80 -2.39
CA ILE A 114 15.57 -4.13 -1.56
C ILE A 114 14.62 -5.06 -2.30
N ARG A 115 14.46 -4.88 -3.61
CA ARG A 115 13.73 -5.82 -4.46
C ARG A 115 14.37 -7.20 -4.44
N ALA A 116 15.68 -7.27 -4.68
CA ALA A 116 16.43 -8.53 -4.64
C ALA A 116 16.32 -9.22 -3.26
N TYR A 117 16.33 -8.44 -2.17
CA TYR A 117 16.08 -8.96 -0.83
C TYR A 117 14.68 -9.61 -0.69
N LEU A 118 13.61 -8.97 -1.19
CA LEU A 118 12.26 -9.52 -1.13
C LEU A 118 12.12 -10.79 -1.99
N GLU A 119 12.72 -10.81 -3.17
CA GLU A 119 12.77 -11.99 -4.03
C GLU A 119 13.51 -13.16 -3.36
N LYS A 120 14.64 -12.86 -2.68
CA LYS A 120 15.38 -13.84 -1.86
C LYS A 120 14.51 -14.38 -0.72
N VAL A 121 13.77 -13.52 -0.01
CA VAL A 121 12.84 -13.95 1.05
C VAL A 121 11.77 -14.88 0.49
N ALA A 122 11.14 -14.54 -0.64
CA ALA A 122 10.12 -15.39 -1.26
C ALA A 122 10.66 -16.79 -1.63
N THR A 123 11.90 -16.87 -2.10
CA THR A 123 12.57 -18.15 -2.43
C THR A 123 12.96 -18.93 -1.18
N VAL A 124 13.71 -18.32 -0.25
CA VAL A 124 14.26 -19.01 0.95
C VAL A 124 13.15 -19.55 1.85
N PHE A 125 12.05 -18.82 1.98
CA PHE A 125 10.90 -19.26 2.75
C PHE A 125 9.85 -19.98 1.92
N GLY A 126 10.19 -20.45 0.71
CA GLY A 126 9.34 -21.29 -0.14
C GLY A 126 7.92 -20.76 -0.34
N ILE A 127 7.78 -19.46 -0.62
CA ILE A 127 6.49 -18.78 -0.80
C ILE A 127 6.03 -18.84 -2.26
N ARG A 128 6.96 -19.04 -3.21
CA ARG A 128 6.68 -19.08 -4.66
C ARG A 128 5.48 -19.96 -5.07
N PRO A 129 5.27 -21.18 -4.53
CA PRO A 129 4.12 -22.01 -4.90
C PRO A 129 2.74 -21.39 -4.55
N HIS A 130 2.70 -20.50 -3.57
CA HIS A 130 1.48 -19.84 -3.10
C HIS A 130 1.16 -18.53 -3.85
N LEU A 131 2.10 -18.03 -4.67
CA LEU A 131 1.92 -16.78 -5.41
C LEU A 131 1.10 -17.00 -6.67
N ARG A 132 0.17 -16.08 -6.95
CA ARG A 132 -0.56 -15.94 -8.21
C ARG A 132 -0.34 -14.52 -8.71
N PHE A 133 0.52 -14.40 -9.73
CA PHE A 133 0.81 -13.15 -10.41
C PHE A 133 -0.24 -12.83 -11.47
N ASN A 134 -0.26 -11.59 -11.97
CA ASN A 134 -1.24 -11.12 -12.95
C ASN A 134 -2.70 -11.39 -12.51
N THR A 135 -2.91 -11.40 -11.19
CA THR A 135 -4.17 -11.78 -10.54
C THR A 135 -4.61 -10.61 -9.67
N GLU A 136 -5.15 -9.58 -10.31
CA GLU A 136 -5.67 -8.40 -9.62
C GLU A 136 -6.98 -8.75 -8.92
N VAL A 137 -7.09 -8.45 -7.62
CA VAL A 137 -8.37 -8.55 -6.90
C VAL A 137 -9.26 -7.39 -7.30
N LEU A 138 -10.39 -7.70 -7.93
CA LEU A 138 -11.39 -6.74 -8.39
C LEU A 138 -12.50 -6.54 -7.35
N GLU A 139 -12.89 -7.62 -6.66
CA GLU A 139 -13.86 -7.58 -5.57
C GLU A 139 -13.51 -8.64 -4.51
N ALA A 140 -13.71 -8.33 -3.22
CA ALA A 140 -13.75 -9.28 -2.12
C ALA A 140 -15.00 -9.02 -1.28
N ARG A 141 -15.90 -10.01 -1.19
CA ARG A 141 -17.20 -9.89 -0.54
C ARG A 141 -17.36 -10.93 0.55
N TRP A 142 -17.79 -10.49 1.74
CA TRP A 142 -18.19 -11.41 2.80
C TRP A 142 -19.55 -12.05 2.48
N GLU A 143 -19.61 -13.38 2.52
CA GLU A 143 -20.84 -14.17 2.37
C GLU A 143 -21.31 -14.62 3.75
N SER A 144 -22.29 -13.92 4.34
CA SER A 144 -22.76 -14.19 5.70
C SER A 144 -23.30 -15.62 5.89
N GLU A 145 -24.04 -16.15 4.92
CA GLU A 145 -24.59 -17.51 4.98
C GLU A 145 -23.49 -18.59 4.91
N ALA A 146 -22.48 -18.38 4.06
CA ALA A 146 -21.37 -19.32 3.89
C ALA A 146 -20.24 -19.09 4.91
N THR A 147 -20.29 -18.01 5.69
CA THR A 147 -19.27 -17.61 6.68
C THR A 147 -17.85 -17.53 6.09
N ARG A 148 -17.71 -16.99 4.89
CA ARG A 148 -16.44 -16.91 4.15
C ARG A 148 -16.41 -15.69 3.21
N TRP A 149 -15.24 -15.40 2.67
CA TRP A 149 -15.03 -14.43 1.61
C TRP A 149 -15.14 -15.08 0.22
N ARG A 150 -15.86 -14.42 -0.70
CA ARG A 150 -15.75 -14.63 -2.15
C ARG A 150 -14.85 -13.54 -2.72
N ILE A 151 -13.88 -13.93 -3.55
CA ILE A 151 -12.87 -13.03 -4.11
C ILE A 151 -12.90 -13.18 -5.63
N THR A 152 -13.26 -12.10 -6.32
CA THR A 152 -13.23 -12.01 -7.78
C THR A 152 -11.93 -11.37 -8.22
N THR A 153 -11.22 -12.03 -9.12
CA THR A 153 -9.95 -11.55 -9.66
C THR A 153 -9.97 -11.43 -11.18
N SER A 154 -8.97 -10.77 -11.77
CA SER A 154 -8.76 -10.73 -13.21
C SER A 154 -8.53 -12.10 -13.86
N ALA A 155 -8.24 -13.14 -13.07
CA ALA A 155 -7.90 -14.49 -13.54
C ALA A 155 -8.88 -15.58 -13.02
N GLY A 156 -10.04 -15.19 -12.49
CA GLY A 156 -11.05 -16.11 -11.97
C GLY A 156 -11.45 -15.84 -10.53
N GLN A 157 -12.21 -16.78 -9.94
CA GLN A 157 -12.74 -16.65 -8.57
C GLN A 157 -11.95 -17.49 -7.56
N TRP A 158 -11.97 -17.03 -6.31
CA TRP A 158 -11.46 -17.73 -5.14
C TRP A 158 -12.45 -17.59 -3.98
N THR A 159 -12.42 -18.51 -3.03
CA THR A 159 -13.06 -18.33 -1.73
C THR A 159 -12.04 -18.49 -0.60
N ALA A 160 -12.23 -17.78 0.51
CA ALA A 160 -11.34 -17.89 1.66
C ALA A 160 -12.03 -17.68 3.02
N ASP A 161 -11.56 -18.35 4.07
CA ASP A 161 -12.10 -18.12 5.43
C ASP A 161 -11.66 -16.75 5.99
N ALA A 162 -10.46 -16.30 5.64
CA ALA A 162 -9.92 -15.00 6.03
C ALA A 162 -9.20 -14.29 4.88
N VAL A 163 -9.23 -12.96 4.89
CA VAL A 163 -8.54 -12.11 3.91
C VAL A 163 -7.52 -11.24 4.63
N VAL A 164 -6.29 -11.22 4.13
CA VAL A 164 -5.23 -10.31 4.57
C VAL A 164 -5.04 -9.23 3.51
N ALA A 165 -5.52 -8.02 3.79
CA ALA A 165 -5.33 -6.85 2.95
C ALA A 165 -3.92 -6.27 3.16
N ALA A 166 -2.97 -6.71 2.32
CA ALA A 166 -1.58 -6.27 2.32
C ALA A 166 -1.19 -5.51 1.04
N ALA A 167 -2.16 -4.84 0.41
CA ALA A 167 -1.99 -4.07 -0.83
C ALA A 167 -1.04 -2.87 -0.65
N GLY A 168 -0.89 -2.37 0.58
CA GLY A 168 -0.01 -1.27 0.94
C GLY A 168 -0.64 0.10 0.64
N PRO A 169 -0.45 1.10 1.52
CA PRO A 169 -1.12 2.40 1.40
C PRO A 169 -0.50 3.34 0.35
N LEU A 170 0.60 2.94 -0.29
CA LEU A 170 1.37 3.76 -1.26
C LEU A 170 1.58 2.96 -2.56
N ALA A 171 0.50 2.39 -3.08
CA ALA A 171 0.52 1.51 -4.25
C ALA A 171 -0.11 2.16 -5.50
N ASP A 172 -1.17 2.94 -5.33
CA ASP A 172 -1.92 3.53 -6.44
C ASP A 172 -1.60 5.02 -6.60
N PRO A 173 -0.99 5.41 -7.73
CA PRO A 173 -0.48 6.76 -7.93
C PRO A 173 -1.62 7.78 -8.02
N GLN A 174 -1.41 8.95 -7.42
CA GLN A 174 -2.35 10.06 -7.54
C GLN A 174 -1.90 10.97 -8.69
N ILE A 175 -2.54 10.82 -9.84
CA ILE A 175 -2.30 11.70 -10.99
C ILE A 175 -3.29 12.87 -10.91
N PRO A 176 -2.82 14.12 -10.87
CA PRO A 176 -3.71 15.28 -10.81
C PRO A 176 -4.51 15.42 -12.11
N GLU A 177 -5.80 15.68 -11.99
CA GLU A 177 -6.63 16.09 -13.12
C GLU A 177 -6.22 17.50 -13.56
N LEU A 178 -5.58 17.60 -14.73
CA LEU A 178 -5.07 18.86 -15.27
C LEU A 178 -5.64 19.09 -16.68
N PRO A 179 -6.27 20.26 -16.93
CA PRO A 179 -6.71 20.63 -18.28
C PRO A 179 -5.55 20.55 -19.27
N GLY A 180 -5.78 19.92 -20.42
CA GLY A 180 -4.79 19.74 -21.49
C GLY A 180 -3.82 18.57 -21.32
N LEU A 181 -3.80 17.88 -20.17
CA LEU A 181 -2.85 16.79 -19.93
C LEU A 181 -2.97 15.63 -20.93
N SER A 182 -4.19 15.25 -21.32
CA SER A 182 -4.43 14.19 -22.31
C SER A 182 -3.97 14.55 -23.73
N ALA A 183 -3.79 15.84 -24.02
CA ALA A 183 -3.34 16.35 -25.32
C ALA A 183 -1.86 16.77 -25.31
N PHE A 184 -1.13 16.57 -24.20
CA PHE A 184 0.28 16.89 -24.11
C PHE A 184 1.08 16.04 -25.11
N PRO A 185 1.85 16.64 -26.03
CA PRO A 185 2.54 15.90 -27.10
C PRO A 185 3.78 15.16 -26.62
N GLY A 186 4.29 15.49 -25.43
CA GLY A 186 5.48 14.89 -24.84
C GLY A 186 5.18 13.67 -23.97
N LYS A 187 6.17 13.25 -23.19
CA LYS A 187 6.02 12.10 -22.28
C LYS A 187 5.54 12.48 -20.89
N VAL A 188 4.72 11.62 -20.30
CA VAL A 188 4.19 11.80 -18.95
C VAL A 188 4.50 10.56 -18.12
N PHE A 189 5.13 10.77 -16.97
CA PHE A 189 5.49 9.73 -16.02
C PHE A 189 4.87 10.03 -14.67
N HIS A 190 4.42 9.00 -13.96
CA HIS A 190 4.35 9.06 -12.50
C HIS A 190 5.59 8.38 -11.92
N SER A 191 6.10 8.82 -10.77
CA SER A 191 7.32 8.24 -10.19
C SER A 191 7.23 6.71 -10.03
N SER A 192 6.06 6.17 -9.71
CA SER A 192 5.80 4.73 -9.58
C SER A 192 5.46 3.99 -10.90
N ARG A 193 5.56 4.67 -12.03
CA ARG A 193 5.29 4.16 -13.38
C ARG A 193 6.36 4.73 -14.31
N TRP A 194 7.62 4.54 -13.94
CA TRP A 194 8.76 5.10 -14.65
C TRP A 194 8.97 4.39 -15.99
N ASP A 195 9.11 5.16 -17.06
CA ASP A 195 9.46 4.65 -18.39
C ASP A 195 10.99 4.66 -18.53
N HIS A 196 11.59 3.48 -18.58
CA HIS A 196 13.05 3.32 -18.69
C HIS A 196 13.56 3.45 -20.13
N GLU A 197 12.67 3.47 -21.12
CA GLU A 197 13.05 3.56 -22.53
C GLU A 197 13.16 5.01 -23.01
N PHE A 198 12.63 5.96 -22.24
CA PHE A 198 12.66 7.37 -22.60
C PHE A 198 13.98 8.04 -22.19
N ASP A 199 14.74 8.51 -23.19
CA ASP A 199 15.96 9.27 -22.98
C ASP A 199 15.66 10.73 -22.57
N LEU A 200 16.12 11.09 -21.36
CA LEU A 200 15.99 12.43 -20.79
C LEU A 200 17.14 13.36 -21.21
N ALA A 201 18.19 12.85 -21.85
CA ALA A 201 19.38 13.62 -22.18
C ALA A 201 19.05 14.86 -23.03
N GLY A 202 19.47 16.03 -22.55
CA GLY A 202 19.27 17.31 -23.23
C GLY A 202 17.81 17.78 -23.32
N LYS A 203 16.83 17.03 -22.79
CA LYS A 203 15.41 17.39 -22.82
C LYS A 203 15.05 18.47 -21.81
N ARG A 204 13.93 19.15 -22.05
CA ARG A 204 13.27 20.03 -21.08
C ARG A 204 12.29 19.20 -20.27
N VAL A 205 12.51 19.08 -18.98
CA VAL A 205 11.73 18.17 -18.12
C VAL A 205 11.08 18.97 -17.00
N ALA A 206 9.78 18.77 -16.79
CA ALA A 206 9.08 19.26 -15.60
C ALA A 206 8.99 18.18 -14.53
N VAL A 207 9.28 18.53 -13.28
CA VAL A 207 8.93 17.71 -12.11
C VAL A 207 7.84 18.41 -11.33
N VAL A 208 6.69 17.74 -11.18
CA VAL A 208 5.53 18.28 -10.45
C VAL A 208 5.43 17.62 -9.08
N GLY A 209 5.58 18.43 -8.03
CA GLY A 209 5.61 17.98 -6.65
C GLY A 209 7.03 17.85 -6.10
N THR A 210 7.17 18.05 -4.79
CA THR A 210 8.46 18.11 -4.06
C THR A 210 8.46 17.15 -2.86
N GLY A 211 7.76 16.02 -3.01
CA GLY A 211 7.75 14.94 -2.01
C GLY A 211 9.03 14.11 -2.02
N ALA A 212 9.01 12.99 -1.29
CA ALA A 212 10.18 12.11 -1.15
C ALA A 212 10.70 11.57 -2.48
N SER A 213 9.81 11.19 -3.41
CA SER A 213 10.20 10.71 -4.74
C SER A 213 10.88 11.81 -5.56
N ALA A 214 10.30 13.01 -5.61
CA ALA A 214 10.89 14.14 -6.32
C ALA A 214 12.28 14.51 -5.76
N ALA A 215 12.45 14.46 -4.43
CA ALA A 215 13.74 14.74 -3.79
C ALA A 215 14.86 13.75 -4.13
N GLN A 216 14.50 12.58 -4.69
CA GLN A 216 15.43 11.58 -5.20
C GLN A 216 15.58 11.66 -6.73
N ILE A 217 14.49 11.91 -7.45
CA ILE A 217 14.48 12.03 -8.92
C ILE A 217 15.25 13.27 -9.36
N ILE A 218 14.93 14.44 -8.81
CA ILE A 218 15.52 15.73 -9.20
C ILE A 218 17.05 15.67 -9.23
N PRO A 219 17.76 15.28 -8.15
CA PRO A 219 19.21 15.21 -8.21
C PRO A 219 19.76 14.10 -9.11
N SER A 220 18.96 13.09 -9.45
CA SER A 220 19.39 11.99 -10.32
C SER A 220 19.31 12.38 -11.80
N ILE A 221 18.30 13.16 -12.20
CA ILE A 221 18.09 13.54 -13.61
C ILE A 221 18.66 14.92 -13.95
N GLN A 222 18.83 15.80 -12.97
CA GLN A 222 19.31 17.18 -13.19
C GLN A 222 20.60 17.26 -14.02
N PRO A 223 21.62 16.39 -13.82
CA PRO A 223 22.85 16.45 -14.61
C PRO A 223 22.66 16.07 -16.09
N GLU A 224 21.60 15.34 -16.43
CA GLU A 224 21.37 14.75 -17.76
C GLU A 224 20.45 15.62 -18.63
N VAL A 225 19.47 16.29 -18.01
CA VAL A 225 18.47 17.10 -18.71
C VAL A 225 19.02 18.45 -19.16
N GLY A 226 18.52 18.96 -20.29
CA GLY A 226 18.89 20.28 -20.81
C GLY A 226 18.32 21.43 -19.98
N LYS A 227 17.07 21.30 -19.52
CA LYS A 227 16.42 22.22 -18.58
C LYS A 227 15.50 21.45 -17.63
N LEU A 228 15.55 21.76 -16.34
CA LEU A 228 14.68 21.18 -15.33
C LEU A 228 13.77 22.25 -14.73
N THR A 229 12.45 22.10 -14.85
CA THR A 229 11.48 22.99 -14.19
C THR A 229 10.81 22.23 -13.05
N VAL A 230 10.92 22.73 -11.81
CA VAL A 230 10.34 22.09 -10.63
C VAL A 230 9.14 22.91 -10.14
N PHE A 231 7.94 22.34 -10.27
CA PHE A 231 6.70 22.93 -9.75
C PHE A 231 6.52 22.55 -8.28
N GLN A 232 6.79 23.54 -7.42
CA GLN A 232 6.75 23.40 -5.97
C GLN A 232 5.57 24.18 -5.39
N ARG A 233 4.50 23.46 -5.05
CA ARG A 233 3.37 24.05 -4.30
C ARG A 233 3.72 24.36 -2.85
N THR A 234 4.49 23.48 -2.21
CA THR A 234 4.93 23.69 -0.81
C THR A 234 6.32 23.06 -0.66
N PRO A 235 7.35 23.80 -0.23
CA PRO A 235 8.67 23.23 0.03
C PRO A 235 8.61 22.20 1.17
N ALA A 236 9.54 21.24 1.15
CA ALA A 236 9.68 20.24 2.20
C ALA A 236 10.91 20.53 3.06
N TRP A 237 10.82 20.25 4.36
CA TRP A 237 12.01 20.24 5.22
C TRP A 237 12.92 19.07 4.86
N VAL A 238 14.16 19.38 4.46
CA VAL A 238 15.19 18.39 4.12
C VAL A 238 16.36 18.48 5.10
N LEU A 239 16.75 17.34 5.64
CA LEU A 239 17.95 17.20 6.47
C LEU A 239 19.07 16.46 5.72
N PRO A 240 20.34 16.65 6.12
CA PRO A 240 21.45 15.88 5.59
C PRO A 240 21.27 14.37 5.82
N ARG A 241 21.62 13.57 4.82
CA ARG A 241 21.61 12.11 4.88
C ARG A 241 23.02 11.57 5.08
N ARG A 242 23.23 10.78 6.14
CA ARG A 242 24.50 10.08 6.40
C ARG A 242 24.56 8.72 5.69
N ASP A 243 24.50 8.76 4.37
CA ASP A 243 24.62 7.57 3.55
C ASP A 243 26.09 7.18 3.35
N ARG A 244 26.38 5.88 3.39
CA ARG A 244 27.73 5.33 3.16
C ARG A 244 27.64 3.91 2.63
N GLU A 245 28.68 3.49 1.95
CA GLU A 245 28.89 2.09 1.64
C GLU A 245 29.18 1.29 2.92
N ILE A 246 28.67 0.07 2.95
CA ILE A 246 28.97 -0.91 3.99
C ILE A 246 30.18 -1.70 3.51
N SER A 247 31.25 -1.65 4.29
CA SER A 247 32.53 -2.25 3.90
C SER A 247 32.44 -3.79 3.81
N PRO A 248 33.29 -4.45 3.00
CA PRO A 248 33.35 -5.91 2.93
C PRO A 248 33.59 -6.57 4.30
N LEU A 249 34.39 -5.94 5.15
CA LEU A 249 34.63 -6.41 6.52
C LEU A 249 33.36 -6.37 7.38
N GLU A 250 32.57 -5.30 7.30
CA GLU A 250 31.29 -5.22 8.01
C GLU A 250 30.30 -6.28 7.52
N LYS A 251 30.19 -6.48 6.20
CA LYS A 251 29.34 -7.54 5.62
C LYS A 251 29.78 -8.92 6.11
N TRP A 252 31.08 -9.20 6.05
CA TRP A 252 31.65 -10.45 6.55
C TRP A 252 31.36 -10.65 8.04
N LEU A 253 31.56 -9.62 8.86
CA LEU A 253 31.33 -9.66 10.31
C LEU A 253 29.86 -9.94 10.62
N HIS A 254 28.94 -9.23 9.96
CA HIS A 254 27.50 -9.42 10.11
C HIS A 254 27.01 -10.79 9.61
N GLY A 255 27.66 -11.35 8.59
CA GLY A 255 27.37 -12.68 8.07
C GLY A 255 27.90 -13.82 8.94
N ARG A 256 29.12 -13.70 9.49
CA ARG A 256 29.77 -14.77 10.29
C ARG A 256 29.43 -14.72 11.77
N LEU A 257 29.20 -13.54 12.33
CA LEU A 257 28.89 -13.34 13.74
C LEU A 257 27.50 -12.68 13.87
N PRO A 258 26.40 -13.45 13.91
CA PRO A 258 25.04 -12.91 13.95
C PRO A 258 24.76 -11.93 15.09
N VAL A 259 25.52 -12.03 16.20
CA VAL A 259 25.44 -11.08 17.32
C VAL A 259 25.74 -9.65 16.88
N THR A 260 26.67 -9.45 15.94
CA THR A 260 27.05 -8.11 15.47
C THR A 260 25.93 -7.47 14.66
N ALA A 261 25.26 -8.25 13.81
CA ALA A 261 24.08 -7.80 13.08
C ALA A 261 22.92 -7.48 14.03
N LYS A 262 22.73 -8.28 15.09
CA LYS A 262 21.73 -8.02 16.14
C LYS A 262 22.03 -6.74 16.91
N ILE A 263 23.27 -6.52 17.34
CA ILE A 263 23.70 -5.28 18.02
C ILE A 263 23.45 -4.09 17.09
N ARG A 264 23.91 -4.17 15.83
CA ARG A 264 23.72 -3.10 14.85
C ARG A 264 22.24 -2.74 14.68
N ARG A 265 21.38 -3.73 14.48
CA ARG A 265 19.93 -3.54 14.38
C ARG A 265 19.34 -2.96 15.68
N GLY A 266 19.75 -3.47 16.83
CA GLY A 266 19.32 -3.00 18.15
C GLY A 266 19.68 -1.54 18.41
N THR A 267 20.90 -1.13 18.08
CA THR A 267 21.33 0.27 18.17
C THR A 267 20.51 1.17 17.24
N LEU A 268 20.31 0.77 15.99
CA LEU A 268 19.49 1.53 15.04
C LEU A 268 18.04 1.66 15.52
N PHE A 269 17.47 0.58 16.04
CA PHE A 269 16.14 0.57 16.65
C PHE A 269 16.06 1.54 17.83
N ALA A 270 16.97 1.45 18.79
CA ALA A 270 17.00 2.30 19.97
C ALA A 270 17.10 3.79 19.59
N LEU A 271 17.97 4.13 18.63
CA LEU A 271 18.10 5.50 18.12
C LEU A 271 16.79 6.02 17.51
N ARG A 272 16.08 5.18 16.72
CA ARG A 272 14.79 5.58 16.11
C ARG A 272 13.67 5.68 17.13
N GLU A 273 13.59 4.77 18.10
CA GLU A 273 12.59 4.86 19.19
C GLU A 273 12.80 6.12 20.04
N LEU A 274 14.05 6.47 20.37
CA LEU A 274 14.36 7.73 21.07
C LEU A 274 13.97 8.96 20.25
N GLN A 275 14.13 8.90 18.93
CA GLN A 275 13.68 9.95 18.02
C GLN A 275 12.15 10.08 18.02
N VAL A 276 11.40 8.98 18.06
CA VAL A 276 9.92 9.03 18.16
C VAL A 276 9.48 9.80 19.39
N ASP A 277 10.07 9.52 20.55
CA ASP A 277 9.75 10.23 21.78
C ASP A 277 10.09 11.73 21.70
N ALA A 278 11.19 12.09 21.03
CA ALA A 278 11.52 13.50 20.79
C ALA A 278 10.48 14.20 19.90
N PHE A 279 10.05 13.58 18.81
CA PHE A 279 9.10 14.16 17.86
C PHE A 279 7.66 14.22 18.41
N VAL A 280 7.23 13.21 19.15
CA VAL A 280 5.84 13.10 19.63
C VAL A 280 5.63 13.81 20.96
N ARG A 281 6.63 13.82 21.86
CA ARG A 281 6.45 14.29 23.24
C ARG A 281 7.24 15.56 23.60
N ARG A 282 8.22 15.99 22.80
CA ARG A 282 9.14 17.09 23.16
C ARG A 282 9.28 18.16 22.06
N PRO A 283 8.27 19.03 21.86
CA PRO A 283 8.27 20.03 20.78
C PRO A 283 9.46 21.02 20.83
N GLY A 284 10.09 21.22 21.99
CA GLY A 284 11.32 22.03 22.09
C GLY A 284 12.50 21.51 21.27
N LEU A 285 12.62 20.18 21.10
CA LEU A 285 13.68 19.59 20.28
C LEU A 285 13.48 19.84 18.78
N LEU A 286 12.23 20.05 18.33
CA LEU A 286 11.94 20.34 16.93
C LEU A 286 12.55 21.67 16.48
N ARG A 287 12.69 22.66 17.38
CA ARG A 287 13.37 23.93 17.05
C ARG A 287 14.83 23.71 16.68
N VAL A 288 15.54 22.84 17.38
CA VAL A 288 16.94 22.51 17.06
C VAL A 288 17.02 21.80 15.71
N VAL A 289 16.10 20.87 15.45
CA VAL A 289 16.04 20.17 14.15
C VAL A 289 15.73 21.15 13.01
N GLN A 290 14.84 22.13 13.24
CA GLN A 290 14.53 23.16 12.25
C GLN A 290 15.75 24.02 11.94
N GLN A 291 16.49 24.47 12.94
CA GLN A 291 17.74 25.23 12.74
C GLN A 291 18.77 24.43 11.93
N LEU A 292 18.87 23.11 12.13
CA LEU A 292 19.74 22.28 11.32
C LEU A 292 19.28 22.22 9.85
N ALA A 293 17.97 22.17 9.60
CA ALA A 293 17.42 22.17 8.25
C ALA A 293 17.59 23.54 7.56
N GLU A 294 17.37 24.64 8.27
CA GLU A 294 17.62 26.01 7.79
C GLU A 294 19.10 26.22 7.45
N ARG A 295 20.01 25.72 8.30
CA ARG A 295 21.45 25.73 8.02
C ARG A 295 21.79 24.92 6.77
N HIS A 296 21.16 23.76 6.58
CA HIS A 296 21.38 22.93 5.38
C HIS A 296 20.95 23.66 4.10
N ILE A 297 19.81 24.36 4.12
CA ILE A 297 19.37 25.25 3.02
C ILE A 297 20.42 26.34 2.79
N ALA A 298 20.82 27.06 3.84
CA ALA A 298 21.75 28.18 3.74
C ALA A 298 23.13 27.78 3.22
N GLN A 299 23.61 26.58 3.57
CA GLN A 299 24.87 26.04 3.07
C GLN A 299 24.79 25.59 1.62
N SER A 300 23.65 25.04 1.20
CA SER A 300 23.48 24.46 -0.13
C SER A 300 23.07 25.47 -1.20
N VAL A 301 22.42 26.56 -0.81
CA VAL A 301 21.80 27.53 -1.73
C VAL A 301 22.30 28.93 -1.41
N GLN A 302 23.09 29.52 -2.31
CA GLN A 302 23.67 30.85 -2.09
C GLN A 302 22.68 31.98 -2.41
N ASP A 303 21.85 31.82 -3.45
CA ASP A 303 20.83 32.80 -3.85
C ASP A 303 19.78 33.03 -2.73
N PRO A 304 19.66 34.24 -2.17
CA PRO A 304 18.63 34.57 -1.19
C PRO A 304 17.20 34.35 -1.68
N ALA A 305 16.91 34.61 -2.96
CA ALA A 305 15.56 34.49 -3.51
C ALA A 305 15.15 33.01 -3.60
N LEU A 306 16.05 32.15 -4.09
CA LEU A 306 15.83 30.70 -4.08
C LEU A 306 15.74 30.14 -2.65
N ARG A 307 16.55 30.62 -1.70
CA ARG A 307 16.43 30.23 -0.28
C ARG A 307 15.04 30.52 0.28
N ALA A 308 14.49 31.69 0.00
CA ALA A 308 13.14 32.04 0.43
C ALA A 308 12.09 31.09 -0.18
N LYS A 309 12.21 30.75 -1.47
CA LYS A 309 11.32 29.77 -2.14
C LYS A 309 11.41 28.37 -1.53
N LEU A 310 12.59 27.96 -1.04
CA LEU A 310 12.84 26.61 -0.51
C LEU A 310 12.62 26.46 0.99
N THR A 311 12.40 27.56 1.71
CA THR A 311 12.19 27.55 3.16
C THR A 311 10.70 27.35 3.46
N PRO A 312 10.29 26.25 4.14
CA PRO A 312 8.91 26.05 4.51
C PRO A 312 8.39 27.02 5.57
N ASP A 313 7.10 27.35 5.45
CA ASP A 313 6.33 28.22 6.34
C ASP A 313 5.63 27.47 7.49
N TYR A 314 5.76 26.15 7.53
CA TYR A 314 5.15 25.28 8.53
C TYR A 314 6.19 24.63 9.45
N ARG A 315 5.77 24.17 10.63
CA ARG A 315 6.68 23.58 11.63
C ARG A 315 7.33 22.29 11.13
N ILE A 316 8.64 22.14 11.38
CA ILE A 316 9.35 20.91 11.04
C ILE A 316 8.71 19.68 11.70
N GLY A 317 8.59 18.60 10.93
CA GLY A 317 7.94 17.37 11.36
C GLY A 317 6.43 17.29 11.07
N CYS A 318 5.77 18.40 10.68
CA CYS A 318 4.36 18.35 10.27
C CYS A 318 4.12 17.43 9.05
N LYS A 319 5.07 17.45 8.11
CA LYS A 319 5.20 16.45 7.04
C LYS A 319 6.41 15.55 7.31
N ARG A 320 6.51 14.43 6.59
CA ARG A 320 7.71 13.59 6.61
C ARG A 320 8.94 14.44 6.25
N ILE A 321 9.95 14.42 7.10
CA ILE A 321 11.22 15.11 6.84
C ILE A 321 11.99 14.28 5.81
N LEU A 322 12.46 14.94 4.77
CA LEU A 322 13.23 14.29 3.71
C LEU A 322 14.72 14.24 4.10
N LEU A 323 15.44 13.24 3.57
CA LEU A 323 16.87 13.07 3.82
C LEU A 323 17.62 13.12 2.49
N SER A 324 18.36 14.20 2.24
CA SER A 324 19.17 14.34 1.03
C SER A 324 20.30 15.37 1.19
N ASN A 325 21.46 15.04 0.64
CA ASN A 325 22.58 15.97 0.50
C ASN A 325 22.64 16.60 -0.91
N THR A 326 21.95 16.02 -1.89
CA THR A 326 22.05 16.39 -3.31
C THR A 326 20.85 17.17 -3.81
N TYR A 327 19.73 17.16 -3.08
CA TYR A 327 18.48 17.84 -3.48
C TYR A 327 18.65 19.35 -3.66
N TYR A 328 19.11 20.06 -2.63
CA TYR A 328 19.28 21.52 -2.73
C TYR A 328 20.36 21.93 -3.74
N PRO A 329 21.53 21.26 -3.83
CA PRO A 329 22.48 21.51 -4.91
C PRO A 329 21.86 21.38 -6.31
N ALA A 330 21.06 20.34 -6.55
CA ALA A 330 20.39 20.15 -7.84
C ALA A 330 19.38 21.27 -8.13
N LEU A 331 18.62 21.72 -7.13
CA LEU A 331 17.69 22.85 -7.29
C LEU A 331 18.39 24.19 -7.52
N ALA A 332 19.63 24.35 -7.04
CA ALA A 332 20.44 25.54 -7.23
C ALA A 332 21.30 25.50 -8.52
N ALA A 333 21.24 24.39 -9.27
CA ALA A 333 22.01 24.24 -10.49
C ALA A 333 21.51 25.19 -11.60
N ALA A 334 22.41 25.62 -12.48
CA ALA A 334 22.12 26.63 -13.50
C ALA A 334 21.03 26.23 -14.51
N ASN A 335 20.85 24.93 -14.76
CA ASN A 335 19.81 24.40 -15.66
C ASN A 335 18.48 24.14 -14.94
N THR A 336 18.35 24.45 -13.65
CA THR A 336 17.17 24.16 -12.84
C THR A 336 16.43 25.44 -12.44
N GLU A 337 15.11 25.44 -12.64
CA GLU A 337 14.22 26.53 -12.30
C GLU A 337 13.15 26.06 -11.31
N VAL A 338 13.05 26.74 -10.16
CA VAL A 338 12.03 26.45 -9.14
C VAL A 338 10.87 27.42 -9.26
N VAL A 339 9.72 26.88 -9.66
CA VAL A 339 8.43 27.56 -9.75
C VAL A 339 7.70 27.36 -8.44
N SER A 340 7.55 28.43 -7.65
CA SER A 340 6.94 28.41 -6.31
C SER A 340 5.41 28.44 -6.35
N SER A 341 4.81 27.77 -7.32
CA SER A 341 3.36 27.66 -7.49
C SER A 341 3.00 26.29 -8.08
N GLY A 342 1.72 25.91 -7.95
CA GLY A 342 1.23 24.65 -8.52
C GLY A 342 1.09 24.72 -10.04
N LEU A 343 1.18 23.58 -10.72
CA LEU A 343 0.80 23.46 -12.13
C LEU A 343 -0.72 23.62 -12.26
N ARG A 344 -1.18 24.52 -13.14
CA ARG A 344 -2.61 24.84 -13.33
C ARG A 344 -3.20 24.10 -14.52
N GLU A 345 -2.55 24.19 -15.68
CA GLU A 345 -3.03 23.64 -16.95
C GLU A 345 -1.86 23.42 -17.91
N LEU A 346 -2.13 22.70 -18.99
CA LEU A 346 -1.21 22.49 -20.10
C LEU A 346 -1.84 23.04 -21.38
N ARG A 347 -1.03 23.72 -22.20
CA ARG A 347 -1.40 24.26 -23.51
C ARG A 347 -0.39 23.74 -24.55
N GLY A 348 -0.72 22.63 -25.20
CA GLY A 348 0.25 21.93 -26.05
C GLY A 348 1.44 21.46 -25.21
N SER A 349 2.67 21.85 -25.58
CA SER A 349 3.90 21.57 -24.83
C SER A 349 4.19 22.54 -23.68
N THR A 350 3.36 23.57 -23.50
CA THR A 350 3.57 24.63 -22.51
C THR A 350 2.80 24.33 -21.22
N LEU A 351 3.51 24.26 -20.10
CA LEU A 351 2.95 24.14 -18.76
C LEU A 351 2.72 25.53 -18.19
N VAL A 352 1.50 25.78 -17.73
CA VAL A 352 1.11 27.07 -17.15
C VAL A 352 0.98 26.91 -15.65
N ALA A 353 1.83 27.63 -14.92
CA ALA A 353 1.81 27.66 -13.47
C ALA A 353 0.63 28.49 -12.93
N ALA A 354 0.28 28.32 -11.66
CA ALA A 354 -0.79 29.08 -11.02
C ALA A 354 -0.46 30.58 -10.88
N ASP A 355 0.84 30.94 -10.85
CA ASP A 355 1.30 32.33 -10.91
C ASP A 355 1.29 32.94 -12.33
N GLY A 356 0.92 32.15 -13.34
CA GLY A 356 0.86 32.57 -14.74
C GLY A 356 2.16 32.39 -15.53
N SER A 357 3.25 31.96 -14.90
CA SER A 357 4.49 31.64 -15.62
C SER A 357 4.29 30.44 -16.55
N GLU A 358 4.93 30.49 -17.72
CA GLU A 358 4.81 29.50 -18.77
C GLU A 358 6.15 28.81 -19.04
N HIS A 359 6.12 27.49 -19.17
CA HIS A 359 7.32 26.65 -19.32
C HIS A 359 7.09 25.59 -20.39
N GLU A 360 7.82 25.67 -21.50
CA GLU A 360 7.80 24.59 -22.49
C GLU A 360 8.64 23.40 -22.04
N VAL A 361 8.06 22.20 -22.13
CA VAL A 361 8.73 20.96 -21.74
C VAL A 361 8.45 19.83 -22.73
N ASP A 362 9.37 18.87 -22.79
CA ASP A 362 9.29 17.66 -23.61
C ASP A 362 8.78 16.47 -22.78
N ALA A 363 8.92 16.54 -21.45
CA ALA A 363 8.42 15.51 -20.54
C ALA A 363 7.97 16.06 -19.18
N ILE A 364 7.06 15.34 -18.54
CA ILE A 364 6.51 15.63 -17.21
C ILE A 364 6.70 14.43 -16.31
N VAL A 365 7.28 14.65 -15.13
CA VAL A 365 7.40 13.67 -14.06
C VAL A 365 6.52 14.09 -12.88
N PHE A 366 5.49 13.31 -12.60
CA PHE A 366 4.66 13.48 -11.42
C PHE A 366 5.28 12.81 -10.20
N GLY A 367 5.70 13.63 -9.24
CA GLY A 367 6.02 13.25 -7.86
C GLY A 367 4.86 13.60 -6.91
N THR A 368 3.62 13.37 -7.37
CA THR A 368 2.38 13.85 -6.74
C THR A 368 1.82 12.93 -5.66
N GLY A 369 2.41 11.75 -5.47
CA GLY A 369 2.09 10.85 -4.36
C GLY A 369 1.08 9.77 -4.74
N PHE A 370 0.28 9.35 -3.77
CA PHE A 370 -0.57 8.16 -3.87
C PHE A 370 -1.90 8.42 -3.16
N HIS A 371 -2.91 7.60 -3.48
CA HIS A 371 -4.19 7.56 -2.76
C HIS A 371 -4.01 6.88 -1.40
N VAL A 372 -3.97 7.68 -0.31
CA VAL A 372 -3.68 7.19 1.05
C VAL A 372 -4.89 7.23 1.96
N THR A 373 -5.57 8.38 2.03
CA THR A 373 -6.76 8.56 2.89
C THR A 373 -8.04 8.03 2.22
N ASP A 374 -7.93 7.66 0.95
CA ASP A 374 -8.93 7.12 0.05
C ASP A 374 -8.42 5.83 -0.62
N MET A 375 -7.91 4.89 0.18
CA MET A 375 -7.27 3.67 -0.31
C MET A 375 -8.16 2.92 -1.33
N PRO A 376 -7.72 2.67 -2.57
CA PRO A 376 -8.56 2.07 -3.60
C PRO A 376 -9.09 0.66 -3.26
N ILE A 377 -8.37 -0.09 -2.42
CA ILE A 377 -8.85 -1.38 -1.91
C ILE A 377 -10.18 -1.24 -1.13
N GLY A 378 -10.44 -0.09 -0.51
CA GLY A 378 -11.67 0.17 0.22
C GLY A 378 -12.92 0.08 -0.66
N ALA A 379 -12.83 0.45 -1.94
CA ALA A 379 -13.94 0.36 -2.88
C ALA A 379 -14.19 -1.07 -3.40
N ARG A 380 -13.26 -1.99 -3.16
CA ARG A 380 -13.31 -3.38 -3.66
C ARG A 380 -13.74 -4.39 -2.60
N VAL A 381 -13.77 -3.98 -1.33
CA VAL A 381 -14.04 -4.88 -0.19
C VAL A 381 -15.43 -4.60 0.37
N PHE A 382 -16.30 -5.60 0.32
CA PHE A 382 -17.69 -5.54 0.76
C PHE A 382 -17.89 -6.35 2.04
N GLY A 383 -18.47 -5.71 3.05
CA GLY A 383 -18.72 -6.28 4.37
C GLY A 383 -19.99 -7.11 4.44
N ALA A 384 -20.34 -7.53 5.66
CA ALA A 384 -21.51 -8.37 5.93
C ALA A 384 -22.85 -7.68 5.61
N ASP A 385 -22.89 -6.35 5.71
CA ASP A 385 -24.08 -5.54 5.39
C ASP A 385 -24.16 -5.17 3.89
N GLY A 386 -23.24 -5.68 3.07
CA GLY A 386 -23.18 -5.42 1.63
C GLY A 386 -22.59 -4.06 1.24
N THR A 387 -22.19 -3.22 2.21
CA THR A 387 -21.51 -1.94 1.99
C THR A 387 -20.01 -2.13 1.79
N THR A 388 -19.39 -1.19 1.07
CA THR A 388 -17.94 -1.16 0.88
C THR A 388 -17.22 -0.57 2.08
N LEU A 389 -15.94 -0.92 2.26
CA LEU A 389 -15.07 -0.23 3.23
C LEU A 389 -14.95 1.27 2.96
N ALA A 390 -14.90 1.66 1.69
CA ALA A 390 -14.84 3.08 1.31
C ALA A 390 -16.08 3.85 1.77
N GLU A 391 -17.27 3.22 1.73
CA GLU A 391 -18.49 3.81 2.25
C GLU A 391 -18.47 3.93 3.77
N GLU A 392 -18.05 2.89 4.49
CA GLU A 392 -17.89 2.91 5.95
C GLU A 392 -16.87 3.98 6.39
N TRP A 393 -15.82 4.21 5.61
CA TRP A 393 -14.75 5.16 5.89
C TRP A 393 -15.01 6.60 5.40
N LYS A 394 -16.21 6.92 4.90
CA LYS A 394 -16.57 8.30 4.50
C LYS A 394 -16.36 9.34 5.63
N GLY A 395 -16.51 8.93 6.89
CA GLY A 395 -16.24 9.76 8.09
C GLY A 395 -14.79 9.75 8.58
N GLY A 396 -13.87 9.23 7.78
CA GLY A 396 -12.47 9.00 8.11
C GLY A 396 -12.19 7.54 8.47
N MET A 397 -11.09 6.99 7.93
CA MET A 397 -10.75 5.58 8.10
C MET A 397 -10.53 5.19 9.57
N GLU A 398 -11.15 4.10 9.98
CA GLU A 398 -11.05 3.55 11.33
C GLU A 398 -10.89 2.03 11.31
N ALA A 399 -10.09 1.53 12.25
CA ALA A 399 -9.86 0.10 12.46
C ALA A 399 -9.41 -0.14 13.90
N LEU A 400 -9.75 -1.31 14.47
CA LEU A 400 -9.20 -1.74 15.75
C LEU A 400 -7.73 -2.14 15.56
N ARG A 401 -6.82 -1.45 16.26
CA ARG A 401 -5.35 -1.61 16.14
C ARG A 401 -4.84 -1.52 14.70
N GLY A 402 -5.54 -0.77 13.84
CA GLY A 402 -5.19 -0.66 12.42
C GLY A 402 -5.25 -1.98 11.65
N SER A 403 -5.86 -3.02 12.23
CA SER A 403 -5.74 -4.41 11.76
C SER A 403 -7.10 -5.03 11.42
N THR A 404 -8.14 -4.79 12.21
CA THR A 404 -9.48 -5.40 11.99
C THR A 404 -10.55 -4.31 11.96
N VAL A 405 -11.63 -4.54 11.21
CA VAL A 405 -12.72 -3.56 11.02
C VAL A 405 -14.06 -4.22 11.30
N ARG A 406 -14.90 -3.57 12.11
CA ARG A 406 -16.29 -4.00 12.36
C ARG A 406 -17.08 -4.05 11.05
N GLY A 407 -17.90 -5.08 10.87
CA GLY A 407 -18.68 -5.28 9.64
C GLY A 407 -17.92 -6.03 8.55
N PHE A 408 -16.63 -6.30 8.77
CA PHE A 408 -15.76 -7.04 7.82
C PHE A 408 -15.09 -8.22 8.54
N PRO A 409 -15.84 -9.31 8.83
CA PRO A 409 -15.32 -10.43 9.61
C PRO A 409 -14.10 -11.09 8.96
N ASN A 410 -13.12 -11.49 9.76
CA ASN A 410 -11.87 -12.11 9.31
C ASN A 410 -11.09 -11.31 8.24
N LEU A 411 -11.34 -10.00 8.10
CA LEU A 411 -10.50 -9.10 7.32
C LEU A 411 -9.39 -8.54 8.20
N PHE A 412 -8.14 -8.76 7.77
CA PHE A 412 -6.95 -8.30 8.46
C PHE A 412 -6.12 -7.38 7.58
N PHE A 413 -6.01 -6.11 7.97
CA PHE A 413 -5.12 -5.15 7.34
C PHE A 413 -3.67 -5.30 7.81
N VAL A 414 -2.75 -5.18 6.87
CA VAL A 414 -1.34 -4.93 7.13
C VAL A 414 -1.00 -3.55 6.61
N ILE A 415 -0.60 -2.66 7.51
CA ILE A 415 -0.49 -1.22 7.33
C ILE A 415 -1.86 -0.59 7.03
N GLY A 416 -2.87 -0.91 7.85
CA GLY A 416 -4.18 -0.27 7.81
C GLY A 416 -4.20 1.13 8.44
N PRO A 417 -5.39 1.70 8.67
CA PRO A 417 -5.55 3.02 9.26
C PRO A 417 -4.80 3.19 10.59
N ASN A 418 -4.25 4.38 10.83
CA ASN A 418 -3.54 4.76 12.05
C ASN A 418 -2.29 3.91 12.38
N THR A 419 -1.61 3.34 11.38
CA THR A 419 -0.38 2.55 11.54
C THR A 419 0.85 3.17 10.90
N GLY A 420 0.67 4.22 10.10
CA GLY A 420 1.72 4.94 9.40
C GLY A 420 2.79 5.50 10.34
N LEU A 421 4.05 5.54 9.88
CA LEU A 421 5.18 6.07 10.63
C LEU A 421 5.88 7.16 9.83
N GLY A 422 6.22 8.27 10.50
CA GLY A 422 6.98 9.37 9.92
C GLY A 422 8.50 9.29 10.13
N ASN A 423 9.00 8.37 10.96
CA ASN A 423 10.36 8.45 11.52
C ASN A 423 11.04 7.10 11.86
N SER A 424 10.37 5.96 11.66
CA SER A 424 10.93 4.63 11.95
C SER A 424 10.57 3.62 10.86
N SER A 425 10.98 2.36 11.03
CA SER A 425 10.80 1.30 10.04
C SER A 425 9.37 0.75 10.07
N MET A 426 8.67 0.86 8.93
CA MET A 426 7.33 0.29 8.76
C MET A 426 7.30 -1.23 8.96
N ILE A 427 8.42 -1.92 8.70
CA ILE A 427 8.53 -3.37 8.89
C ILE A 427 8.27 -3.79 10.35
N LEU A 428 8.58 -2.91 11.32
CA LEU A 428 8.29 -3.18 12.73
C LEU A 428 6.78 -3.18 13.03
N MET A 429 6.01 -2.31 12.35
CA MET A 429 4.55 -2.28 12.44
C MET A 429 3.97 -3.50 11.75
N ILE A 430 4.44 -3.81 10.54
CA ILE A 430 4.06 -5.01 9.78
C ILE A 430 4.24 -6.25 10.66
N GLU A 431 5.44 -6.51 11.19
CA GLU A 431 5.68 -7.69 12.02
C GLU A 431 4.81 -7.76 13.28
N SER A 432 4.44 -6.60 13.84
CA SER A 432 3.52 -6.52 14.99
C SER A 432 2.10 -6.93 14.59
N GLN A 433 1.58 -6.43 13.47
CA GLN A 433 0.26 -6.86 12.94
C GLN A 433 0.26 -8.32 12.50
N LEU A 434 1.37 -8.81 11.95
CA LEU A 434 1.48 -10.22 11.56
C LEU A 434 1.49 -11.15 12.78
N ASN A 435 2.08 -10.75 13.91
CA ASN A 435 1.94 -11.50 15.16
C ASN A 435 0.47 -11.54 15.60
N TYR A 436 -0.21 -10.40 15.53
CA TYR A 436 -1.63 -10.27 15.90
C TYR A 436 -2.54 -11.11 15.00
N LEU A 437 -2.29 -11.12 13.69
CA LEU A 437 -2.97 -11.98 12.71
C LEU A 437 -2.87 -13.47 13.09
N ILE A 438 -1.65 -13.96 13.35
CA ILE A 438 -1.45 -15.38 13.71
C ILE A 438 -2.12 -15.70 15.04
N ASP A 439 -2.03 -14.82 16.02
CA ASP A 439 -2.70 -14.99 17.31
C ASP A 439 -4.23 -15.02 17.15
N ALA A 440 -4.80 -14.16 16.30
CA ALA A 440 -6.23 -14.17 15.96
C ALA A 440 -6.66 -15.48 15.32
N LEU A 441 -5.98 -15.93 14.26
CA LEU A 441 -6.32 -17.16 13.54
C LEU A 441 -6.18 -18.41 14.43
N THR A 442 -5.19 -18.43 15.32
CA THR A 442 -4.96 -19.54 16.26
C THR A 442 -5.99 -19.53 17.38
N THR A 443 -6.31 -18.35 17.93
CA THR A 443 -7.32 -18.18 18.97
C THR A 443 -8.70 -18.57 18.45
N LEU A 444 -9.08 -18.09 17.27
CA LEU A 444 -10.33 -18.42 16.61
C LEU A 444 -10.51 -19.94 16.45
N ALA A 445 -9.46 -20.64 16.01
CA ALA A 445 -9.46 -22.10 15.90
C ALA A 445 -9.59 -22.79 17.28
N SER A 446 -8.93 -22.27 18.32
CA SER A 446 -8.97 -22.86 19.67
C SER A 446 -10.34 -22.77 20.35
N VAL A 447 -11.15 -21.76 20.02
CA VAL A 447 -12.50 -21.57 20.57
C VAL A 447 -13.60 -22.13 19.67
N GLY A 448 -13.23 -22.75 18.54
CA GLY A 448 -14.18 -23.35 17.59
C GLY A 448 -15.04 -22.35 16.83
N ALA A 449 -14.64 -21.06 16.78
CA ALA A 449 -15.34 -20.04 16.03
C ALA A 449 -14.90 -20.02 14.55
N THR A 450 -15.78 -19.54 13.68
CA THR A 450 -15.54 -19.50 12.22
C THR A 450 -15.03 -18.13 11.78
N ALA A 451 -15.55 -17.07 12.38
CA ALA A 451 -15.06 -15.72 12.12
C ALA A 451 -15.12 -14.84 13.37
N MET A 452 -14.39 -13.74 13.32
CA MET A 452 -14.41 -12.69 14.34
C MET A 452 -14.45 -11.31 13.69
N GLN A 453 -15.12 -10.38 14.36
CA GLN A 453 -15.08 -8.95 14.03
C GLN A 453 -15.01 -8.11 15.31
N PRO A 454 -14.41 -6.91 15.30
CA PRO A 454 -14.42 -6.02 16.44
C PRO A 454 -15.85 -5.67 16.89
N THR A 455 -16.08 -5.62 18.19
CA THR A 455 -17.28 -4.99 18.76
C THR A 455 -17.28 -3.49 18.40
N ALA A 456 -18.47 -2.90 18.27
CA ALA A 456 -18.62 -1.46 18.04
C ALA A 456 -17.92 -0.63 19.13
N ARG A 457 -18.01 -1.08 20.39
CA ARG A 457 -17.37 -0.43 21.54
C ARG A 457 -15.86 -0.42 21.42
N ALA A 458 -15.23 -1.57 21.14
CA ALA A 458 -13.77 -1.68 21.08
C ALA A 458 -13.18 -0.83 19.95
N GLN A 459 -13.76 -0.91 18.74
CA GLN A 459 -13.28 -0.10 17.61
C GLN A 459 -13.44 1.40 17.91
N ARG A 460 -14.61 1.83 18.38
CA ARG A 460 -14.85 3.25 18.69
C ARG A 460 -13.92 3.77 19.77
N GLN A 461 -13.78 3.05 20.87
CA GLN A 461 -12.91 3.45 21.99
C GLN A 461 -11.45 3.60 21.53
N TRP A 462 -10.93 2.60 20.81
CA TRP A 462 -9.57 2.64 20.27
C TRP A 462 -9.32 3.85 19.39
N ASN A 463 -10.24 4.16 18.47
CA ASN A 463 -10.09 5.28 17.54
C ASN A 463 -10.24 6.64 18.25
N LEU A 464 -11.14 6.78 19.23
CA LEU A 464 -11.24 8.02 20.02
C LEU A 464 -9.97 8.30 20.83
N GLU A 465 -9.42 7.28 21.50
CA GLU A 465 -8.17 7.43 22.24
C GLU A 465 -6.99 7.77 21.32
N LEU A 466 -6.96 7.21 20.11
CA LEU A 466 -5.99 7.52 19.08
C LEU A 466 -6.09 8.98 18.62
N GLN A 467 -7.29 9.45 18.28
CA GLN A 467 -7.50 10.82 17.82
C GLN A 467 -7.14 11.84 18.90
N HIS A 468 -7.53 11.59 20.16
CA HIS A 468 -7.15 12.46 21.28
C HIS A 468 -5.63 12.60 21.44
N ARG A 469 -4.88 11.50 21.21
CA ARG A 469 -3.41 11.54 21.20
C ARG A 469 -2.86 12.28 19.99
N MET A 470 -3.50 12.12 18.83
CA MET A 470 -3.10 12.72 17.56
C MET A 470 -3.23 14.24 17.54
N ASP A 471 -4.29 14.79 18.16
CA ASP A 471 -4.58 16.24 18.22
C ASP A 471 -3.42 17.08 18.76
N ARG A 472 -2.60 16.49 19.64
CA ARG A 472 -1.48 17.17 20.31
C ARG A 472 -0.18 17.08 19.52
N THR A 473 -0.15 16.33 18.42
CA THR A 473 1.07 16.08 17.65
C THR A 473 1.37 17.23 16.67
N VAL A 474 2.62 17.30 16.22
CA VAL A 474 3.02 18.25 15.16
C VAL A 474 2.36 17.95 13.81
N TRP A 475 1.88 16.71 13.60
CA TRP A 475 1.19 16.34 12.36
C TRP A 475 -0.18 17.00 12.22
N THR A 476 -0.80 17.40 13.34
CA THR A 476 -2.07 18.13 13.36
C THR A 476 -1.85 19.62 13.63
N THR A 477 -0.97 19.96 14.59
CA THR A 477 -0.76 21.36 15.04
C THR A 477 0.33 22.12 14.26
N GLY A 478 0.99 21.45 13.31
CA GLY A 478 2.18 21.99 12.63
C GLY A 478 1.90 23.01 11.53
N GLY A 479 0.63 23.26 11.20
CA GLY A 479 0.21 24.30 10.23
C GLY A 479 0.43 23.92 8.77
N CYS A 480 0.62 22.64 8.44
CA CYS A 480 0.83 22.18 7.07
C CYS A 480 -0.40 21.42 6.52
N ARG A 481 -0.59 21.48 5.20
CA ARG A 481 -1.46 20.54 4.49
C ARG A 481 -0.66 19.29 4.11
N SER A 482 -0.87 18.18 4.82
CA SER A 482 -0.18 16.90 4.60
C SER A 482 -1.15 15.84 4.06
N TRP A 483 -0.63 14.86 3.32
CA TRP A 483 -1.38 13.67 2.88
C TRP A 483 -1.79 12.74 4.04
N TYR A 484 -1.38 13.05 5.27
CA TYR A 484 -1.85 12.38 6.49
C TYR A 484 -3.28 12.76 6.87
N LEU A 485 -3.75 13.92 6.43
CA LEU A 485 -5.03 14.49 6.81
C LEU A 485 -6.06 14.16 5.72
N ASP A 486 -7.20 13.64 6.14
CA ASP A 486 -8.35 13.47 5.25
C ASP A 486 -9.02 14.82 4.94
N PRO A 487 -10.05 14.87 4.05
CA PRO A 487 -10.74 16.11 3.72
C PRO A 487 -11.39 16.83 4.91
N SER A 488 -11.69 16.12 6.01
CA SER A 488 -12.21 16.71 7.25
C SER A 488 -11.11 17.28 8.16
N GLY A 489 -9.84 17.05 7.82
CA GLY A 489 -8.68 17.43 8.64
C GLY A 489 -8.30 16.39 9.69
N LYS A 490 -8.98 15.24 9.74
CA LYS A 490 -8.68 14.14 10.68
C LYS A 490 -7.48 13.36 10.16
N ASN A 491 -6.55 13.03 11.06
CA ASN A 491 -5.42 12.19 10.71
C ASN A 491 -5.77 10.72 10.97
N THR A 492 -5.98 9.99 9.89
CA THR A 492 -6.36 8.57 9.89
C THR A 492 -5.22 7.66 9.44
N VAL A 493 -4.05 8.23 9.19
CA VAL A 493 -2.91 7.55 8.56
C VAL A 493 -1.87 7.15 9.59
N LEU A 494 -1.51 8.06 10.51
CA LEU A 494 -0.33 7.88 11.36
C LEU A 494 -0.64 7.22 12.70
N TRP A 495 0.38 6.53 13.24
CA TRP A 495 0.40 6.04 14.61
C TRP A 495 1.06 7.08 15.54
N PRO A 496 0.34 7.64 16.55
CA PRO A 496 0.86 8.67 17.43
C PRO A 496 1.65 8.10 18.62
N GLY A 497 2.52 7.12 18.39
CA GLY A 497 3.30 6.46 19.45
C GLY A 497 4.56 5.76 18.95
N SER A 498 5.25 5.07 19.86
CA SER A 498 6.44 4.29 19.53
C SER A 498 6.10 2.93 18.92
N THR A 499 7.05 2.32 18.20
CA THR A 499 6.84 0.98 17.63
C THR A 499 6.75 -0.08 18.73
N THR A 500 7.43 0.13 19.86
CA THR A 500 7.30 -0.73 21.05
C THR A 500 5.89 -0.68 21.64
N ALA A 501 5.28 0.50 21.71
CA ALA A 501 3.92 0.65 22.21
C ALA A 501 2.92 -0.06 21.30
N PHE A 502 3.08 0.06 19.98
CA PHE A 502 2.23 -0.65 19.02
C PHE A 502 2.41 -2.17 19.10
N ARG A 503 3.66 -2.65 19.21
CA ARG A 503 3.97 -4.08 19.40
C ARG A 503 3.33 -4.63 20.69
N ARG A 504 3.26 -3.84 21.75
CA ARG A 504 2.56 -4.22 22.99
C ARG A 504 1.05 -4.30 22.76
N ALA A 505 0.47 -3.30 22.10
CA ALA A 505 -0.96 -3.24 21.81
C ALA A 505 -1.44 -4.40 20.92
N THR A 506 -0.57 -4.91 20.05
CA THR A 506 -0.84 -6.00 19.10
C THR A 506 -0.23 -7.34 19.52
N ARG A 507 0.17 -7.48 20.79
CA ARG A 507 0.85 -8.69 21.27
C ARG A 507 -0.06 -9.92 21.28
N LYS A 508 -1.33 -9.74 21.63
CA LYS A 508 -2.36 -10.78 21.73
C LYS A 508 -3.73 -10.21 21.43
N VAL A 509 -4.60 -11.03 20.86
CA VAL A 509 -6.04 -10.79 20.73
C VAL A 509 -6.69 -10.91 22.10
N ASP A 510 -7.53 -9.93 22.43
CA ASP A 510 -8.44 -10.00 23.55
C ASP A 510 -9.83 -10.34 23.01
N LEU A 511 -10.32 -11.55 23.30
CA LEU A 511 -11.62 -12.01 22.82
C LEU A 511 -12.78 -11.13 23.30
N ALA A 512 -12.65 -10.41 24.42
CA ALA A 512 -13.68 -9.51 24.91
C ALA A 512 -13.90 -8.28 24.01
N GLU A 513 -12.96 -8.00 23.10
CA GLU A 513 -13.07 -6.92 22.11
C GLU A 513 -13.75 -7.38 20.82
N TYR A 514 -14.02 -8.67 20.66
CA TYR A 514 -14.52 -9.27 19.42
C TYR A 514 -15.86 -9.97 19.60
N GLU A 515 -16.68 -9.87 18.55
CA GLU A 515 -17.86 -10.69 18.34
C GLU A 515 -17.44 -11.95 17.57
N LEU A 516 -17.77 -13.12 18.10
CA LEU A 516 -17.48 -14.40 17.46
C LEU A 516 -18.68 -14.84 16.62
N ILE A 517 -18.39 -15.30 15.40
CA ILE A 517 -19.37 -15.83 14.45
C ILE A 517 -19.12 -17.33 14.33
N MET A 518 -20.16 -18.11 14.64
CA MET A 518 -20.15 -19.56 14.52
C MET A 518 -20.85 -19.95 13.22
N ARG A 519 -20.32 -20.93 12.49
CA ARG A 519 -21.04 -21.54 11.37
C ARG A 519 -22.26 -22.27 11.91
N THR A 520 -23.45 -21.80 11.58
CA THR A 520 -24.68 -22.57 11.77
C THR A 520 -24.58 -23.79 10.86
N SER A 521 -24.50 -24.98 11.44
CA SER A 521 -24.67 -26.20 10.65
C SER A 521 -26.06 -26.13 10.00
N PRO A 522 -26.20 -26.45 8.70
CA PRO A 522 -27.52 -26.54 8.11
C PRO A 522 -28.33 -27.54 8.94
N THR A 523 -29.43 -27.08 9.51
CA THR A 523 -30.37 -27.96 10.22
C THR A 523 -30.79 -29.03 9.24
N ALA A 524 -30.40 -30.28 9.47
CA ALA A 524 -30.83 -31.39 8.65
C ALA A 524 -32.36 -31.31 8.55
N ALA A 525 -32.88 -31.21 7.32
CA ALA A 525 -34.32 -31.24 7.08
C ALA A 525 -34.89 -32.47 7.79
N PRO A 526 -36.03 -32.37 8.49
CA PRO A 526 -36.61 -33.51 9.17
C PRO A 526 -36.88 -34.60 8.14
N THR A 527 -36.16 -35.71 8.26
CA THR A 527 -36.38 -36.92 7.48
C THR A 527 -37.85 -37.30 7.65
N THR A 528 -38.67 -37.09 6.62
CA THR A 528 -40.04 -37.59 6.57
C THR A 528 -39.99 -39.09 6.79
N ALA A 529 -40.45 -39.54 7.96
CA ALA A 529 -40.60 -40.94 8.29
C ALA A 529 -41.55 -41.57 7.26
N ARG A 530 -41.03 -42.52 6.47
CA ARG A 530 -41.87 -43.43 5.68
C ARG A 530 -42.67 -44.29 6.64
N THR A 531 -43.98 -44.04 6.72
CA THR A 531 -44.93 -44.96 7.35
C THR A 531 -44.96 -46.24 6.54
N VAL A 532 -44.53 -47.34 7.13
CA VAL A 532 -44.72 -48.69 6.59
C VAL A 532 -46.18 -49.05 6.80
N GLN A 533 -46.93 -49.25 5.71
CA GLN A 533 -48.25 -49.90 5.76
C GLN A 533 -48.03 -51.41 5.89
N GLU A 534 -48.48 -51.98 7.01
CA GLU A 534 -48.68 -53.41 7.17
C GLU A 534 -49.76 -53.90 6.20
N VAL A 535 -49.41 -54.86 5.35
CA VAL A 535 -50.36 -55.70 4.63
C VAL A 535 -50.68 -56.89 5.53
N THR A 536 -51.92 -56.98 6.00
CA THR A 536 -52.50 -58.23 6.51
C THR A 536 -53.70 -58.61 5.64
N ALA A 537 -53.83 -59.92 5.46
CA ALA A 537 -54.71 -60.63 4.52
C ALA A 537 -56.21 -60.48 4.79
#